data_AF-K0SNM0-F1
#
_entry.id   AF-K0SNM0-F1
#
_cell.length_a   1.000
_cell.length_b   1.000
_cell.length_c   1.000
_cell.angle_alpha   90.00
_cell.angle_beta   90.00
_cell.angle_gamma   90.00
#
_symmetry.space_group_name_H-M   'P 1'
#
loop_
_entity.id
_entity.type
_entity.pdbx_description
1 polymer ?
#
loop_
_entity_poly.entity_id
_entity_poly.type
_entity_poly.pdbx_seq_one_letter_code
_entity_poly.pdbx_strand_id
1 'polypeptide(L)'
;MLDSDQLLSTSGIGSTTNRQVTTYHNEDMPLACEYVCEWSPTNLLLPSHDDGGDVYLCLPINMSEATYFKLCQSKEETKDDGYCDDMINKLRLASLDRYISTIAPLAKSTQRLVACGGHPQSASAVPNHKLVTSSNSGRVINVLQGEIAHCTPAHADTLVSDDATTCHILCIHSCYHTNSSEAPTETAVLATLTHVDAVGYKSCIRSAVNEHVDYHTLSGKRPIQGTIKISLHVVGGFNDKEGSSIVITEDILLTLAELSNEYRHARGQTDVSMTLETCAVSSANDDGAGSPLARGIGMDVSAGSIFLAEVEEDAVPSTGCINSTISSRDYLNVKLLPSAQKVSAPTAEGPEATLRSMRLWASAFHVESASAKQLHVIHRSDSDCLWVTPFFFGCHPAAAGLLQAGDKELIQITSTSPAVEKPNFVRKVRQSLSLMNSSSSMRVFTKVRGARQPMKFRRVGTNSWVRLQ
;
A
#
# COMPACT_ATOMS: atom_id res chain seq x y z
N MET A 1 -17.80 -11.03 -64.88
CA MET A 1 -16.58 -10.21 -64.77
C MET A 1 -16.54 -9.70 -63.34
N LEU A 2 -15.51 -10.12 -62.62
CA LEU A 2 -15.26 -10.07 -61.18
C LEU A 2 -15.23 -8.62 -60.67
N ASP A 3 -16.00 -8.26 -59.65
CA ASP A 3 -15.83 -8.48 -58.19
C ASP A 3 -14.88 -7.48 -57.52
N SER A 4 -15.48 -6.75 -56.58
CA SER A 4 -14.91 -5.72 -55.73
C SER A 4 -14.61 -6.33 -54.38
N ASP A 5 -13.37 -6.25 -53.89
CA ASP A 5 -13.05 -6.33 -52.46
C ASP A 5 -11.63 -5.80 -52.20
N GLN A 6 -11.53 -4.66 -51.51
CA GLN A 6 -10.30 -4.20 -50.86
C GLN A 6 -10.43 -4.45 -49.36
N LEU A 7 -9.66 -5.43 -48.88
CA LEU A 7 -9.49 -5.76 -47.47
C LEU A 7 -8.59 -4.73 -46.78
N LEU A 8 -9.16 -4.03 -45.79
CA LEU A 8 -8.44 -3.35 -44.72
C LEU A 8 -7.86 -4.41 -43.77
N SER A 9 -6.53 -4.46 -43.63
CA SER A 9 -5.87 -5.33 -42.67
C SER A 9 -6.01 -4.76 -41.25
N THR A 10 -6.94 -5.30 -40.47
CA THR A 10 -6.96 -5.17 -39.02
C THR A 10 -6.05 -6.25 -38.42
N SER A 11 -4.86 -5.87 -37.99
CA SER A 11 -4.01 -6.69 -37.13
C SER A 11 -4.60 -6.73 -35.73
N GLY A 12 -5.65 -7.55 -35.55
CA GLY A 12 -6.12 -7.93 -34.23
C GLY A 12 -5.12 -8.90 -33.61
N ILE A 13 -4.54 -8.54 -32.47
CA ILE A 13 -3.84 -9.49 -31.61
C ILE A 13 -4.90 -10.48 -31.15
N GLY A 14 -4.86 -11.70 -31.71
CA GLY A 14 -5.65 -12.81 -31.19
C GLY A 14 -5.26 -13.04 -29.73
N SER A 15 -6.24 -12.98 -28.84
CA SER A 15 -6.08 -13.32 -27.42
C SER A 15 -5.79 -14.82 -27.29
N THR A 16 -4.56 -15.23 -27.55
CA THR A 16 -4.09 -16.58 -27.21
C THR A 16 -3.90 -16.63 -25.70
N THR A 17 -4.83 -17.26 -24.98
CA THR A 17 -4.64 -17.60 -23.58
C THR A 17 -3.43 -18.52 -23.47
N ASN A 18 -2.35 -18.03 -22.86
CA ASN A 18 -1.16 -18.85 -22.61
C ASN A 18 -1.48 -19.79 -21.45
N ARG A 19 -1.72 -21.05 -21.78
CA ARG A 19 -1.92 -22.10 -20.78
C ARG A 19 -0.58 -22.48 -20.15
N GLN A 20 -0.26 -21.88 -19.01
CA GLN A 20 0.88 -22.30 -18.20
C GLN A 20 0.44 -23.36 -17.18
N VAL A 21 0.90 -24.60 -17.36
CA VAL A 21 0.71 -25.66 -16.38
C VAL A 21 1.73 -25.47 -15.27
N THR A 22 1.27 -25.26 -14.03
CA THR A 22 2.15 -25.12 -12.86
C THR A 22 1.88 -26.26 -11.90
N THR A 23 2.72 -27.30 -11.90
CA THR A 23 2.57 -28.41 -10.95
C THR A 23 2.96 -27.95 -9.54
N TYR A 24 2.04 -28.09 -8.59
CA TYR A 24 2.27 -27.78 -7.18
C TYR A 24 2.41 -29.06 -6.36
N HIS A 25 3.46 -29.15 -5.55
CA HIS A 25 3.63 -30.18 -4.53
C HIS A 25 3.52 -29.49 -3.18
N ASN A 26 2.41 -29.72 -2.47
CA ASN A 26 2.26 -29.28 -1.08
C ASN A 26 2.61 -30.45 -0.16
N GLU A 27 3.58 -30.30 0.73
CA GLU A 27 3.94 -31.34 1.71
C GLU A 27 2.80 -31.61 2.71
N ASP A 28 1.94 -30.62 2.94
CA ASP A 28 0.78 -30.76 3.83
C ASP A 28 -0.46 -31.36 3.13
N MET A 29 -0.39 -31.64 1.82
CA MET A 29 -1.49 -32.28 1.09
C MET A 29 -1.16 -33.76 0.81
N PRO A 30 -2.00 -34.71 1.29
CA PRO A 30 -1.71 -36.14 1.20
C PRO A 30 -1.74 -36.72 -0.23
N LEU A 31 -2.04 -35.91 -1.26
CA LEU A 31 -2.02 -36.30 -2.66
C LEU A 31 -1.36 -35.20 -3.49
N ALA A 32 -0.39 -35.57 -4.32
CA ALA A 32 0.17 -34.71 -5.36
C ALA A 32 -0.95 -34.33 -6.35
N CYS A 33 -1.63 -33.22 -6.09
CA CYS A 33 -2.68 -32.71 -6.95
C CYS A 33 -2.02 -31.80 -8.00
N GLU A 34 -2.06 -32.21 -9.27
CA GLU A 34 -1.64 -31.36 -10.37
C GLU A 34 -2.70 -30.28 -10.58
N TYR A 35 -2.45 -29.10 -10.01
CA TYR A 35 -3.29 -27.93 -10.24
C TYR A 35 -2.88 -27.25 -11.55
N VAL A 36 -3.82 -27.01 -12.45
CA VAL A 36 -3.59 -26.22 -13.67
C VAL A 36 -4.21 -24.86 -13.46
N CYS A 37 -3.37 -23.82 -13.45
CA CYS A 37 -3.82 -22.43 -13.36
C CYS A 37 -3.89 -21.81 -14.77
N GLU A 38 -5.03 -21.22 -15.13
CA GLU A 38 -5.13 -20.43 -16.36
C GLU A 38 -4.70 -18.99 -16.08
N TRP A 39 -3.95 -18.39 -17.01
CA TRP A 39 -3.40 -17.06 -16.86
C TRP A 39 -3.90 -16.15 -17.97
N SER A 40 -4.28 -14.92 -17.61
CA SER A 40 -4.60 -13.86 -18.55
C SER A 40 -3.49 -12.82 -18.58
N PRO A 41 -2.97 -12.45 -19.76
CA PRO A 41 -2.14 -11.27 -19.86
C PRO A 41 -2.93 -10.02 -19.49
N THR A 42 -2.23 -9.02 -18.96
CA THR A 42 -2.77 -7.69 -18.65
C THR A 42 -2.03 -6.63 -19.46
N ASN A 43 -2.46 -5.38 -19.39
CA ASN A 43 -1.73 -4.26 -19.98
C ASN A 43 -0.70 -3.61 -19.03
N LEU A 44 -0.58 -4.13 -17.80
CA LEU A 44 0.34 -3.61 -16.80
C LEU A 44 1.77 -4.05 -17.12
N LEU A 45 2.65 -3.10 -17.43
CA LEU A 45 4.02 -3.38 -17.82
C LEU A 45 4.86 -3.84 -16.64
N LEU A 46 5.85 -4.68 -16.92
CA LEU A 46 6.94 -5.02 -16.01
C LEU A 46 8.24 -4.33 -16.49
N PRO A 47 9.22 -4.13 -15.60
CA PRO A 47 10.47 -3.47 -15.96
C PRO A 47 11.19 -4.27 -17.04
N SER A 48 11.44 -3.63 -18.18
CA SER A 48 12.30 -4.21 -19.21
C SER A 48 13.75 -3.84 -18.91
N HIS A 49 14.63 -4.85 -18.87
CA HIS A 49 16.06 -4.65 -18.58
C HIS A 49 16.94 -4.69 -19.84
N ASP A 50 16.40 -5.08 -20.99
CA ASP A 50 17.11 -5.25 -22.26
C ASP A 50 16.21 -4.80 -23.44
N ASP A 51 16.73 -4.66 -24.66
CA ASP A 51 15.96 -4.37 -25.90
C ASP A 51 14.88 -5.43 -26.24
N GLY A 52 14.65 -6.40 -25.35
CA GLY A 52 13.73 -7.52 -25.47
C GLY A 52 12.27 -7.15 -25.20
N GLY A 53 11.75 -6.13 -25.90
CA GLY A 53 10.33 -5.80 -25.94
C GLY A 53 9.65 -5.51 -24.60
N ASP A 54 8.34 -5.26 -24.67
CA ASP A 54 7.50 -5.04 -23.50
C ASP A 54 7.12 -6.37 -22.86
N VAL A 55 7.34 -6.49 -21.55
CA VAL A 55 6.86 -7.61 -20.73
C VAL A 55 5.66 -7.13 -19.94
N TYR A 56 4.60 -7.93 -19.90
CA TYR A 56 3.35 -7.59 -19.22
C TYR A 56 3.09 -8.56 -18.06
N LEU A 57 2.46 -8.05 -17.00
CA LEU A 57 1.99 -8.87 -15.89
C LEU A 57 0.89 -9.83 -16.38
N CYS A 58 0.99 -11.10 -15.98
CA CYS A 58 -0.09 -12.07 -16.11
C CYS A 58 -0.75 -12.30 -14.76
N LEU A 59 -2.06 -12.43 -14.73
CA LEU A 59 -2.82 -12.74 -13.51
C LEU A 59 -3.62 -14.03 -13.68
N PRO A 60 -3.78 -14.83 -12.61
CA PRO A 60 -4.54 -16.06 -12.68
C PRO A 60 -6.03 -15.75 -12.90
N ILE A 61 -6.66 -16.50 -13.79
CA ILE A 61 -8.09 -16.40 -14.07
C ILE A 61 -8.85 -17.11 -12.95
N ASN A 62 -9.95 -16.51 -12.49
CA ASN A 62 -10.89 -17.18 -11.60
C ASN A 62 -11.54 -18.34 -12.36
N MET A 63 -11.05 -19.56 -12.12
CA MET A 63 -11.69 -20.76 -12.65
C MET A 63 -12.94 -21.07 -11.84
N SER A 64 -14.06 -21.28 -12.54
CA SER A 64 -15.23 -21.84 -11.87
C SER A 64 -14.93 -23.28 -11.43
N GLU A 65 -15.54 -23.69 -10.32
CA GLU A 65 -15.52 -25.08 -9.81
C GLU A 65 -15.88 -26.07 -10.94
N ALA A 66 -16.90 -25.75 -11.75
CA ALA A 66 -17.30 -26.54 -12.90
C ALA A 66 -16.22 -26.67 -13.99
N THR A 67 -15.40 -25.64 -14.19
CA THR A 67 -14.25 -25.68 -15.11
C THR A 67 -13.17 -26.60 -14.57
N TYR A 68 -12.87 -26.52 -13.28
CA TYR A 68 -11.90 -27.38 -12.61
C TYR A 68 -12.31 -28.85 -12.69
N PHE A 69 -13.55 -29.19 -12.31
CA PHE A 69 -14.02 -30.57 -12.39
C PHE A 69 -14.07 -31.12 -13.81
N LYS A 70 -14.40 -30.29 -14.82
CA LYS A 70 -14.31 -30.71 -16.23
C LYS A 70 -12.87 -31.06 -16.64
N LEU A 71 -11.87 -30.38 -16.09
CA LEU A 71 -10.46 -30.71 -16.32
C LEU A 71 -10.04 -31.98 -15.57
N CYS A 72 -10.58 -32.22 -14.39
CA CYS A 72 -10.27 -33.38 -13.54
C CYS A 72 -11.10 -34.64 -13.83
N GLN A 73 -12.10 -34.57 -14.73
CA GLN A 73 -13.05 -35.64 -15.08
C GLN A 73 -12.44 -36.96 -15.60
N SER A 74 -11.12 -37.04 -15.76
CA SER A 74 -10.42 -38.30 -16.04
C SER A 74 -10.14 -39.16 -14.80
N LYS A 75 -10.41 -38.65 -13.58
CA LYS A 75 -10.30 -39.41 -12.33
C LYS A 75 -11.71 -39.63 -11.76
N GLU A 76 -12.22 -40.85 -11.92
CA GLU A 76 -13.47 -41.32 -11.29
C GLU A 76 -13.29 -41.41 -9.77
N GLU A 77 -13.38 -40.30 -9.06
CA GLU A 77 -13.47 -40.31 -7.59
C GLU A 77 -14.67 -39.50 -7.09
N THR A 78 -15.18 -39.96 -5.97
CA THR A 78 -16.52 -39.81 -5.41
C THR A 78 -16.95 -38.36 -5.18
N LYS A 79 -18.15 -38.02 -5.67
CA LYS A 79 -18.78 -36.69 -5.72
C LYS A 79 -19.15 -36.03 -4.37
N ASP A 80 -18.62 -36.47 -3.23
CA ASP A 80 -19.23 -36.15 -1.92
C ASP A 80 -18.24 -35.79 -0.78
N ASP A 81 -17.02 -35.37 -1.10
CA ASP A 81 -15.96 -35.12 -0.09
C ASP A 81 -15.72 -33.64 0.24
N GLY A 82 -16.61 -32.72 -0.13
CA GLY A 82 -16.52 -31.33 0.32
C GLY A 82 -15.27 -30.60 -0.19
N TYR A 83 -14.86 -30.91 -1.42
CA TYR A 83 -13.83 -30.16 -2.16
C TYR A 83 -14.28 -28.71 -2.30
N CYS A 84 -13.84 -27.88 -1.36
CA CYS A 84 -14.39 -26.55 -1.10
C CYS A 84 -13.78 -25.51 -2.06
N ASP A 85 -14.58 -24.54 -2.53
CA ASP A 85 -14.12 -23.33 -3.25
C ASP A 85 -12.89 -22.67 -2.61
N ASP A 86 -12.76 -22.79 -1.28
CA ASP A 86 -11.61 -22.35 -0.50
C ASP A 86 -10.28 -22.98 -0.96
N MET A 87 -10.26 -24.27 -1.28
CA MET A 87 -9.04 -24.97 -1.72
C MET A 87 -8.59 -24.49 -3.10
N ILE A 88 -9.51 -24.35 -4.05
CA ILE A 88 -9.21 -23.85 -5.40
C ILE A 88 -8.65 -22.43 -5.30
N ASN A 89 -9.25 -21.58 -4.46
CA ASN A 89 -8.76 -20.23 -4.21
C ASN A 89 -7.35 -20.23 -3.59
N LYS A 90 -7.08 -21.09 -2.61
CA LYS A 90 -5.74 -21.23 -2.00
C LYS A 90 -4.68 -21.65 -3.02
N LEU A 91 -4.97 -22.63 -3.87
CA LEU A 91 -4.05 -23.07 -4.93
C LEU A 91 -3.78 -21.97 -5.96
N ARG A 92 -4.81 -21.20 -6.31
CA ARG A 92 -4.71 -20.05 -7.20
C ARG A 92 -3.84 -18.94 -6.61
N LEU A 93 -4.05 -18.59 -5.34
CA LEU A 93 -3.26 -17.59 -4.62
C LEU A 93 -1.81 -18.04 -4.45
N ALA A 94 -1.56 -19.30 -4.13
CA ALA A 94 -0.21 -19.87 -4.09
C ALA A 94 0.49 -19.81 -5.46
N SER A 95 -0.26 -20.01 -6.55
CA SER A 95 0.26 -19.87 -7.91
C SER A 95 0.63 -18.42 -8.23
N LEU A 96 -0.21 -17.45 -7.83
CA LEU A 96 0.07 -16.01 -7.96
C LEU A 96 1.33 -15.63 -7.18
N ASP A 97 1.42 -16.04 -5.92
CA ASP A 97 2.55 -15.75 -5.03
C ASP A 97 3.88 -16.26 -5.61
N ARG A 98 3.88 -17.52 -6.09
CA ARG A 98 5.03 -18.11 -6.77
C ARG A 98 5.38 -17.35 -8.05
N TYR A 99 4.40 -16.94 -8.84
CA TYR A 99 4.66 -16.18 -10.07
C TYR A 99 5.32 -14.83 -9.77
N ILE A 100 4.81 -14.06 -8.80
CA ILE A 100 5.35 -12.76 -8.41
C ILE A 100 6.79 -12.90 -7.88
N SER A 101 7.05 -13.90 -7.05
CA SER A 101 8.39 -14.12 -6.46
C SER A 101 9.43 -14.61 -7.47
N THR A 102 9.01 -15.22 -8.58
CA THR A 102 9.93 -15.85 -9.55
C THR A 102 10.06 -15.13 -10.88
N ILE A 103 9.12 -14.24 -11.25
CA ILE A 103 9.22 -13.50 -12.51
C ILE A 103 10.41 -12.55 -12.47
N ALA A 104 11.36 -12.75 -13.40
CA ALA A 104 12.70 -12.19 -13.32
C ALA A 104 12.76 -10.65 -13.11
N PRO A 105 11.98 -9.82 -13.84
CA PRO A 105 11.93 -8.38 -13.60
C PRO A 105 11.62 -7.99 -12.15
N LEU A 106 10.58 -8.59 -11.56
CA LEU A 106 10.14 -8.26 -10.19
C LEU A 106 11.06 -8.88 -9.14
N ALA A 107 11.49 -10.13 -9.34
CA ALA A 107 12.45 -10.78 -8.45
C ALA A 107 13.75 -9.97 -8.34
N LYS A 108 14.23 -9.42 -9.46
CA LYS A 108 15.43 -8.56 -9.51
C LYS A 108 15.19 -7.19 -8.86
N SER A 109 14.04 -6.56 -9.03
CA SER A 109 13.75 -5.28 -8.35
C SER A 109 13.58 -5.47 -6.84
N THR A 110 12.91 -6.53 -6.40
CA THR A 110 12.81 -6.93 -4.99
C THR A 110 14.18 -7.24 -4.40
N GLN A 111 15.02 -8.03 -5.10
CA GLN A 111 16.41 -8.23 -4.66
C GLN A 111 17.17 -6.91 -4.57
N ARG A 112 17.04 -5.97 -5.51
CA ARG A 112 17.71 -4.67 -5.40
C ARG A 112 17.25 -3.87 -4.18
N LEU A 113 15.96 -3.94 -3.83
CA LEU A 113 15.43 -3.29 -2.65
C LEU A 113 15.99 -3.91 -1.36
N VAL A 114 16.05 -5.24 -1.28
CA VAL A 114 16.39 -6.00 -0.06
C VAL A 114 17.87 -6.32 0.10
N ALA A 115 18.63 -6.57 -0.98
CA ALA A 115 19.97 -7.18 -0.96
C ALA A 115 21.11 -6.28 -0.42
N CYS A 116 20.83 -5.04 -0.02
CA CYS A 116 21.84 -4.17 0.59
C CYS A 116 22.19 -4.50 2.05
N GLY A 117 21.85 -5.69 2.54
CA GLY A 117 22.09 -6.13 3.92
C GLY A 117 23.21 -7.17 4.13
N GLY A 118 23.84 -7.73 3.09
CA GLY A 118 24.71 -8.89 3.32
C GLY A 118 25.69 -9.27 2.22
N HIS A 119 26.74 -8.47 1.98
CA HIS A 119 28.07 -8.96 1.61
C HIS A 119 29.17 -7.88 1.82
N PRO A 120 30.21 -8.12 2.63
CA PRO A 120 31.15 -7.09 3.08
C PRO A 120 32.28 -6.72 2.08
N GLN A 121 32.08 -6.84 0.77
CA GLN A 121 33.19 -6.63 -0.20
C GLN A 121 33.10 -5.38 -1.09
N SER A 122 32.11 -4.50 -0.91
CA SER A 122 32.08 -3.19 -1.60
C SER A 122 31.91 -2.05 -0.60
N ALA A 123 32.97 -1.27 -0.38
CA ALA A 123 33.07 -0.21 0.63
C ALA A 123 32.24 1.06 0.35
N SER A 124 31.16 0.98 -0.43
CA SER A 124 30.30 2.15 -0.74
C SER A 124 28.79 1.89 -0.77
N ALA A 125 28.34 0.66 -0.49
CA ALA A 125 26.90 0.37 -0.45
C ALA A 125 26.30 0.84 0.89
N VAL A 126 25.74 2.05 0.89
CA VAL A 126 24.88 2.52 1.98
C VAL A 126 23.73 1.52 2.15
N PRO A 127 23.34 1.11 3.37
CA PRO A 127 22.19 0.23 3.56
C PRO A 127 20.94 0.88 2.94
N ASN A 128 20.21 0.14 2.11
CA ASN A 128 18.91 0.60 1.59
C ASN A 128 17.84 0.72 2.68
N HIS A 129 18.13 0.28 3.90
CA HIS A 129 17.29 0.50 5.06
C HIS A 129 17.69 1.79 5.78
N LYS A 130 16.79 2.77 5.77
CA LYS A 130 16.99 4.09 6.36
C LYS A 130 15.99 4.32 7.50
N LEU A 131 16.51 4.59 8.69
CA LEU A 131 15.71 5.21 9.76
C LEU A 131 15.38 6.64 9.34
N VAL A 132 14.11 6.96 9.15
CA VAL A 132 13.58 8.28 8.80
C VAL A 132 13.30 9.05 10.08
N THR A 133 14.12 10.06 10.34
CA THR A 133 14.00 10.95 11.50
C THR A 133 13.46 12.31 11.06
N SER A 134 13.16 13.16 12.04
CA SER A 134 12.79 14.55 11.78
C SER A 134 13.89 15.40 11.12
N SER A 135 15.12 14.87 11.00
CA SER A 135 16.30 15.64 10.56
C SER A 135 17.08 15.06 9.36
N ASN A 136 16.85 13.80 8.96
CA ASN A 136 17.72 13.11 7.99
C ASN A 136 17.09 12.78 6.63
N SER A 137 15.81 13.11 6.42
CA SER A 137 15.06 12.82 5.18
C SER A 137 14.35 14.04 4.61
N GLY A 138 14.89 15.24 4.87
CA GLY A 138 14.23 16.48 4.46
C GLY A 138 12.82 16.58 5.03
N ARG A 139 11.90 17.15 4.25
CA ARG A 139 10.48 17.30 4.60
C ARG A 139 9.75 15.98 4.37
N VAL A 140 9.28 15.39 5.45
CA VAL A 140 8.63 14.07 5.44
C VAL A 140 7.11 14.22 5.56
N ILE A 141 6.37 13.43 4.79
CA ILE A 141 4.97 13.10 5.07
C ILE A 141 4.90 11.61 5.36
N ASN A 142 4.64 11.26 6.62
CA ASN A 142 4.37 9.90 7.04
C ASN A 142 2.88 9.59 6.81
N VAL A 143 2.60 8.49 6.10
CA VAL A 143 1.25 8.00 5.80
C VAL A 143 1.00 6.78 6.68
N LEU A 144 -0.02 6.85 7.54
CA LEU A 144 -0.35 5.73 8.42
C LEU A 144 -1.27 4.73 7.73
N GLN A 145 -1.42 3.56 8.33
CA GLN A 145 -2.39 2.56 7.91
C GLN A 145 -3.79 3.16 7.72
N GLY A 146 -4.41 2.87 6.56
CA GLY A 146 -5.71 3.41 6.17
C GLY A 146 -5.69 4.84 5.60
N GLU A 147 -4.51 5.40 5.34
CA GLU A 147 -4.34 6.75 4.79
C GLU A 147 -3.71 6.75 3.39
N ILE A 148 -3.89 7.87 2.69
CA ILE A 148 -3.28 8.16 1.38
C ILE A 148 -2.84 9.63 1.32
N ALA A 149 -1.68 9.89 0.73
CA ALA A 149 -1.15 11.23 0.51
C ALA A 149 -0.66 11.40 -0.92
N HIS A 150 -1.03 12.52 -1.55
CA HIS A 150 -0.52 12.94 -2.86
C HIS A 150 0.36 14.18 -2.68
N CYS A 151 1.55 14.21 -3.26
CA CYS A 151 2.48 15.32 -3.10
C CYS A 151 3.35 15.54 -4.34
N THR A 152 3.92 16.73 -4.41
CA THR A 152 4.94 17.12 -5.39
C THR A 152 6.20 17.54 -4.63
N PRO A 153 7.36 17.69 -5.31
CA PRO A 153 8.60 18.13 -4.68
C PRO A 153 8.49 19.50 -4.00
N ALA A 154 7.47 20.30 -4.32
CA ALA A 154 7.19 21.54 -3.61
C ALA A 154 6.74 21.32 -2.16
N HIS A 155 6.13 20.17 -1.84
CA HIS A 155 5.47 19.90 -0.56
C HIS A 155 6.31 19.04 0.39
N ALA A 156 6.99 18.03 -0.14
CA ALA A 156 7.76 17.06 0.61
C ALA A 156 8.94 16.53 -0.21
N ASP A 157 9.99 16.12 0.48
CA ASP A 157 11.14 15.44 -0.11
C ASP A 157 10.96 13.91 -0.03
N THR A 158 10.22 13.43 0.98
CA THR A 158 9.97 12.01 1.20
C THR A 158 8.53 11.73 1.61
N LEU A 159 7.87 10.79 0.92
CA LEU A 159 6.71 10.07 1.45
C LEU A 159 7.20 8.79 2.13
N VAL A 160 6.68 8.47 3.31
CA VAL A 160 7.06 7.25 4.04
C VAL A 160 5.84 6.58 4.66
N SER A 161 5.89 5.27 4.78
CA SER A 161 5.01 4.50 5.65
C SER A 161 5.80 3.32 6.23
N ASP A 162 5.37 2.85 7.39
CA ASP A 162 6.04 1.82 8.18
C ASP A 162 5.00 0.96 8.92
N ASP A 163 5.47 -0.05 9.66
CA ASP A 163 4.68 -1.01 10.43
C ASP A 163 3.80 -1.92 9.56
N ALA A 164 4.17 -2.13 8.29
CA ALA A 164 3.48 -3.05 7.40
C ALA A 164 3.82 -4.51 7.71
N THR A 165 2.93 -5.20 8.43
CA THR A 165 3.03 -6.65 8.65
C THR A 165 2.28 -7.41 7.56
N THR A 166 0.97 -7.62 7.71
CA THR A 166 0.12 -8.23 6.66
C THR A 166 -0.37 -7.22 5.62
N CYS A 167 -0.36 -5.94 5.98
CA CYS A 167 -0.75 -4.82 5.13
C CYS A 167 0.30 -4.50 4.06
N HIS A 168 -0.10 -3.69 3.08
CA HIS A 168 0.69 -3.33 1.90
C HIS A 168 0.81 -1.83 1.75
N ILE A 169 1.98 -1.37 1.34
CA ILE A 169 2.24 0.02 0.97
C ILE A 169 2.34 0.09 -0.55
N LEU A 170 1.47 0.88 -1.16
CA LEU A 170 1.48 1.17 -2.60
C LEU A 170 2.00 2.58 -2.82
N CYS A 171 3.10 2.69 -3.55
CA CYS A 171 3.66 3.94 -4.05
C CYS A 171 3.31 4.10 -5.53
N ILE A 172 2.86 5.28 -5.91
CA ILE A 172 2.58 5.66 -7.30
C ILE A 172 3.40 6.91 -7.57
N HIS A 173 4.24 6.89 -8.59
CA HIS A 173 5.00 8.05 -9.05
C HIS A 173 4.66 8.28 -10.51
N SER A 174 4.40 9.51 -10.92
CA SER A 174 4.18 9.81 -12.34
C SER A 174 4.89 11.06 -12.81
N CYS A 175 5.33 11.00 -14.06
CA CYS A 175 5.90 12.11 -14.80
C CYS A 175 5.29 12.17 -16.21
N TYR A 176 5.34 13.36 -16.81
CA TYR A 176 4.90 13.56 -18.19
C TYR A 176 6.08 13.62 -19.13
N HIS A 177 6.05 12.82 -20.20
CA HIS A 177 7.09 12.80 -21.23
C HIS A 177 6.56 13.36 -22.55
N THR A 178 7.17 14.43 -23.04
CA THR A 178 6.88 15.03 -24.35
C THR A 178 7.67 14.32 -25.45
N ASN A 179 7.03 14.00 -26.58
CA ASN A 179 7.74 13.44 -27.73
C ASN A 179 8.58 14.47 -28.53
N SER A 180 8.61 15.74 -28.09
CA SER A 180 9.38 16.82 -28.73
C SER A 180 10.83 16.83 -28.26
N SER A 181 11.76 17.07 -29.19
CA SER A 181 13.21 17.19 -28.99
C SER A 181 13.66 18.50 -28.30
N GLU A 182 12.74 19.32 -27.81
CA GLU A 182 13.07 20.52 -27.05
C GLU A 182 13.58 20.14 -25.65
N ALA A 183 14.54 20.94 -25.13
CA ALA A 183 15.20 20.67 -23.86
C ALA A 183 14.16 20.43 -22.74
N PRO A 184 14.39 19.46 -21.84
CA PRO A 184 13.42 19.09 -20.81
C PRO A 184 13.13 20.29 -19.92
N THR A 185 11.96 20.91 -20.12
CA THR A 185 11.34 21.69 -19.05
C THR A 185 11.16 20.77 -17.86
N GLU A 186 11.48 21.29 -16.67
CA GLU A 186 11.29 20.63 -15.37
C GLU A 186 10.00 19.79 -15.39
N THR A 187 10.16 18.46 -15.44
CA THR A 187 9.03 17.56 -15.61
C THR A 187 8.21 17.64 -14.35
N ALA A 188 6.98 18.14 -14.46
CA ALA A 188 6.02 18.06 -13.37
C ALA A 188 5.94 16.58 -12.94
N VAL A 189 6.04 16.34 -11.63
CA VAL A 189 5.96 15.01 -11.04
C VAL A 189 4.92 15.01 -9.93
N LEU A 190 4.23 13.89 -9.82
CA LEU A 190 3.32 13.62 -8.72
C LEU A 190 3.72 12.29 -8.07
N ALA A 191 3.79 12.29 -6.75
CA ALA A 191 4.06 11.11 -5.94
C ALA A 191 2.90 10.86 -4.98
N THR A 192 2.46 9.61 -4.88
CA THR A 192 1.41 9.17 -3.98
C THR A 192 1.90 7.97 -3.19
N LEU A 193 1.56 7.93 -1.91
CA LEU A 193 1.78 6.76 -1.05
C LEU A 193 0.50 6.44 -0.29
N THR A 194 0.14 5.16 -0.25
CA THR A 194 -1.01 4.65 0.51
C THR A 194 -0.63 3.40 1.30
N HIS A 195 -1.25 3.23 2.47
CA HIS A 195 -1.07 2.05 3.32
C HIS A 195 -2.40 1.29 3.42
N VAL A 196 -2.48 0.18 2.68
CA VAL A 196 -3.65 -0.68 2.47
C VAL A 196 -3.61 -1.85 3.46
N ASP A 197 -4.65 -1.99 4.28
CA ASP A 197 -4.69 -2.99 5.37
C ASP A 197 -5.59 -4.19 5.13
N ALA A 198 -6.30 -4.20 4.00
CA ALA A 198 -7.22 -5.24 3.63
C ALA A 198 -7.65 -5.07 2.16
N VAL A 199 -8.44 -6.00 1.65
CA VAL A 199 -9.15 -5.84 0.38
C VAL A 199 -10.27 -4.80 0.45
N GLY A 200 -10.71 -4.33 -0.72
CA GLY A 200 -11.88 -3.47 -0.86
C GLY A 200 -11.57 -1.98 -1.01
N TYR A 201 -10.30 -1.62 -1.24
CA TYR A 201 -9.88 -0.24 -1.52
C TYR A 201 -9.81 0.09 -3.01
N LYS A 202 -10.37 -0.76 -3.87
CA LYS A 202 -10.40 -0.60 -5.34
C LYS A 202 -10.77 0.81 -5.80
N SER A 203 -11.81 1.41 -5.22
CA SER A 203 -12.26 2.77 -5.56
C SER A 203 -11.23 3.85 -5.18
N CYS A 204 -10.51 3.66 -4.08
CA CYS A 204 -9.50 4.59 -3.60
C CYS A 204 -8.22 4.49 -4.44
N ILE A 205 -7.77 3.28 -4.78
CA ILE A 205 -6.62 3.06 -5.68
C ILE A 205 -6.91 3.63 -7.07
N ARG A 206 -8.12 3.40 -7.60
CA ARG A 206 -8.58 4.01 -8.85
C ARG A 206 -8.55 5.54 -8.78
N SER A 207 -9.10 6.12 -7.70
CA SER A 207 -9.07 7.58 -7.50
C SER A 207 -7.63 8.12 -7.43
N ALA A 208 -6.71 7.36 -6.83
CA ALA A 208 -5.30 7.73 -6.77
C ALA A 208 -4.68 7.76 -8.17
N VAL A 209 -4.86 6.73 -9.00
CA VAL A 209 -4.35 6.73 -10.38
C VAL A 209 -4.99 7.85 -11.20
N ASN A 210 -6.29 8.09 -11.04
CA ASN A 210 -6.98 9.19 -11.71
C ASN A 210 -6.38 10.55 -11.33
N GLU A 211 -6.03 10.78 -10.06
CA GLU A 211 -5.34 12.00 -9.61
C GLU A 211 -4.01 12.22 -10.34
N HIS A 212 -3.24 11.15 -10.59
CA HIS A 212 -2.00 11.24 -11.39
C HIS A 212 -2.28 11.63 -12.85
N VAL A 213 -3.34 11.09 -13.45
CA VAL A 213 -3.72 11.43 -14.83
C VAL A 213 -4.25 12.87 -14.90
N ASP A 214 -5.12 13.25 -13.98
CA ASP A 214 -5.72 14.59 -13.88
C ASP A 214 -4.63 15.64 -13.65
N TYR A 215 -3.66 15.38 -12.76
CA TYR A 215 -2.54 16.29 -12.50
C TYR A 215 -1.77 16.64 -13.78
N HIS A 216 -1.46 15.65 -14.63
CA HIS A 216 -0.70 15.86 -15.87
C HIS A 216 -1.56 16.37 -17.04
N THR A 217 -2.86 16.15 -17.02
CA THR A 217 -3.77 16.57 -18.10
C THR A 217 -4.39 17.96 -17.87
N LEU A 218 -4.64 18.35 -16.61
CA LEU A 218 -5.29 19.61 -16.24
C LEU A 218 -4.31 20.77 -16.02
N SER A 219 -3.00 20.51 -15.93
CA SER A 219 -1.97 21.53 -15.62
C SER A 219 -1.72 22.59 -16.72
N GLY A 220 -2.68 22.81 -17.63
CA GLY A 220 -2.85 24.11 -18.28
C GLY A 220 -2.04 24.41 -19.54
N LYS A 221 -1.45 23.40 -20.22
CA LYS A 221 -0.85 23.58 -21.55
C LYS A 221 -1.52 22.60 -22.53
N ARG A 222 -2.18 23.15 -23.57
CA ARG A 222 -2.93 22.43 -24.64
C ARG A 222 -2.10 21.31 -25.31
N PRO A 223 -2.73 20.38 -26.07
CA PRO A 223 -2.36 18.97 -26.07
C PRO A 223 -0.97 18.78 -26.64
N ILE A 224 -0.03 18.46 -25.76
CA ILE A 224 1.23 17.94 -26.24
C ILE A 224 0.98 16.44 -26.45
N GLN A 225 1.36 15.96 -27.62
CA GLN A 225 1.42 14.53 -27.88
C GLN A 225 2.52 13.98 -26.98
N GLY A 226 2.13 13.19 -25.98
CA GLY A 226 3.06 12.69 -24.97
C GLY A 226 2.45 11.56 -24.16
N THR A 227 3.28 11.01 -23.29
CA THR A 227 2.94 9.85 -22.46
C THR A 227 3.11 10.22 -20.99
N ILE A 228 2.05 10.00 -20.20
CA ILE A 228 2.13 9.97 -18.74
C ILE A 228 2.72 8.62 -18.35
N LYS A 229 3.92 8.61 -17.78
CA LYS A 229 4.54 7.41 -17.25
C LYS A 229 4.20 7.30 -15.77
N ILE A 230 3.59 6.19 -15.37
CA ILE A 230 3.23 5.87 -13.99
C ILE A 230 4.05 4.66 -13.54
N SER A 231 4.94 4.88 -12.58
CA SER A 231 5.72 3.86 -11.90
C SER A 231 5.02 3.44 -10.61
N LEU A 232 4.83 2.13 -10.43
CA LEU A 232 4.11 1.54 -9.30
C LEU A 232 5.06 0.66 -8.48
N HIS A 233 5.01 0.80 -7.16
CA HIS A 233 5.75 -0.05 -6.25
C HIS A 233 4.81 -0.58 -5.17
N VAL A 234 4.78 -1.90 -4.97
CA VAL A 234 3.99 -2.56 -3.93
C VAL A 234 4.94 -3.31 -3.01
N VAL A 235 4.90 -2.98 -1.72
CA VAL A 235 5.74 -3.61 -0.69
C VAL A 235 4.92 -3.89 0.56
N GLY A 236 5.08 -5.05 1.18
CA GLY A 236 4.40 -5.41 2.42
C GLY A 236 3.80 -6.80 2.37
N GLY A 237 3.14 -7.22 3.45
CA GLY A 237 2.75 -8.61 3.61
C GLY A 237 3.95 -9.53 3.80
N PHE A 238 3.68 -10.77 4.15
CA PHE A 238 4.65 -11.87 4.20
C PHE A 238 3.90 -13.18 3.95
N ASN A 239 4.56 -14.33 4.04
CA ASN A 239 3.87 -15.62 3.88
C ASN A 239 3.11 -15.98 5.17
N ASP A 240 2.06 -15.21 5.49
CA ASP A 240 1.26 -15.38 6.70
C ASP A 240 0.33 -16.59 6.62
N LYS A 241 0.11 -17.22 7.77
CA LYS A 241 -0.68 -18.46 7.89
C LYS A 241 -2.12 -18.33 7.42
N GLU A 242 -2.70 -17.14 7.56
CA GLU A 242 -4.09 -16.87 7.20
C GLU A 242 -4.25 -16.55 5.70
N GLY A 243 -3.14 -16.41 4.96
CA GLY A 243 -3.14 -16.02 3.55
C GLY A 243 -3.64 -14.60 3.30
N SER A 244 -3.70 -13.77 4.35
CA SER A 244 -4.27 -12.42 4.27
C SER A 244 -3.43 -11.50 3.38
N SER A 245 -2.10 -11.64 3.43
CA SER A 245 -1.17 -10.85 2.61
C SER A 245 -1.38 -11.11 1.12
N ILE A 246 -1.45 -12.38 0.70
CA ILE A 246 -1.60 -12.72 -0.72
C ILE A 246 -2.99 -12.34 -1.26
N VAL A 247 -4.01 -12.36 -0.41
CA VAL A 247 -5.35 -11.87 -0.76
C VAL A 247 -5.34 -10.34 -0.99
N ILE A 248 -4.62 -9.57 -0.16
CA ILE A 248 -4.44 -8.13 -0.37
C ILE A 248 -3.60 -7.86 -1.63
N THR A 249 -2.52 -8.61 -1.84
CA THR A 249 -1.68 -8.55 -3.04
C THR A 249 -2.55 -8.70 -4.29
N GLU A 250 -3.42 -9.71 -4.32
CA GLU A 250 -4.29 -9.97 -5.46
C GLU A 250 -5.25 -8.81 -5.75
N ASP A 251 -5.97 -8.29 -4.74
CA ASP A 251 -6.93 -7.19 -4.90
C ASP A 251 -6.26 -5.92 -5.46
N ILE A 252 -5.05 -5.61 -5.00
CA ILE A 252 -4.24 -4.50 -5.51
C ILE A 252 -3.84 -4.74 -6.97
N LEU A 253 -3.26 -5.91 -7.29
CA LEU A 253 -2.76 -6.19 -8.64
C LEU A 253 -3.89 -6.29 -9.68
N LEU A 254 -5.03 -6.89 -9.33
CA LEU A 254 -6.22 -6.89 -10.18
C LEU A 254 -6.70 -5.47 -10.45
N THR A 255 -6.78 -4.63 -9.41
CA THR A 255 -7.19 -3.23 -9.57
C THR A 255 -6.23 -2.47 -10.50
N LEU A 256 -4.92 -2.63 -10.34
CA LEU A 256 -3.92 -1.94 -11.18
C LEU A 256 -3.93 -2.46 -12.62
N ALA A 257 -4.11 -3.76 -12.82
CA ALA A 257 -4.23 -4.37 -14.15
C ALA A 257 -5.49 -3.88 -14.89
N GLU A 258 -6.64 -3.80 -14.20
CA GLU A 258 -7.86 -3.23 -14.75
C GLU A 258 -7.67 -1.76 -15.16
N LEU A 259 -7.06 -0.94 -14.30
CA LEU A 259 -6.78 0.47 -14.61
C LEU A 259 -5.86 0.61 -15.82
N SER A 260 -4.80 -0.21 -15.88
CA SER A 260 -3.90 -0.23 -17.03
C SER A 260 -4.64 -0.60 -18.33
N ASN A 261 -5.59 -1.54 -18.27
CA ASN A 261 -6.44 -1.87 -19.42
C ASN A 261 -7.36 -0.72 -19.82
N GLU A 262 -8.02 -0.08 -18.84
CA GLU A 262 -8.91 1.06 -19.08
C GLU A 262 -8.18 2.21 -19.77
N TYR A 263 -6.98 2.55 -19.30
CA TYR A 263 -6.19 3.64 -19.85
C TYR A 263 -5.53 3.32 -21.20
N ARG A 264 -5.10 2.07 -21.44
CA ARG A 264 -4.57 1.66 -22.76
C ARG A 264 -5.62 1.77 -23.86
N HIS A 265 -6.89 1.56 -23.53
CA HIS A 265 -8.00 1.64 -24.48
C HIS A 265 -8.70 3.00 -24.51
N ALA A 266 -8.40 3.90 -23.56
CA ALA A 266 -8.93 5.25 -23.53
C ALA A 266 -8.43 6.02 -24.76
N ARG A 267 -9.33 6.29 -25.72
CA ARG A 267 -9.01 7.07 -26.91
C ARG A 267 -8.85 8.55 -26.53
N GLY A 268 -7.63 8.99 -26.29
CA GLY A 268 -7.26 10.37 -25.97
C GLY A 268 -6.02 10.86 -26.72
N GLN A 269 -5.69 12.14 -26.55
CA GLN A 269 -4.46 12.74 -27.10
C GLN A 269 -3.20 12.43 -26.26
N THR A 270 -3.40 12.03 -24.99
CA THR A 270 -2.33 11.68 -24.06
C THR A 270 -2.35 10.19 -23.80
N ASP A 271 -1.22 9.53 -24.00
CA ASP A 271 -1.03 8.12 -23.67
C ASP A 271 -0.71 7.96 -22.18
N VAL A 272 -1.13 6.86 -21.56
CA VAL A 272 -0.85 6.55 -20.16
C VAL A 272 -0.22 5.17 -20.10
N SER A 273 1.03 5.12 -19.66
CA SER A 273 1.80 3.90 -19.50
C SER A 273 1.99 3.62 -18.01
N MET A 274 1.59 2.43 -17.56
CA MET A 274 1.71 1.99 -16.17
C MET A 274 2.70 0.83 -16.08
N THR A 275 3.71 0.96 -15.22
CA THR A 275 4.75 -0.06 -15.01
C THR A 275 4.82 -0.44 -13.53
N LEU A 276 4.72 -1.73 -13.24
CA LEU A 276 4.95 -2.30 -11.90
C LEU A 276 6.45 -2.48 -11.67
N GLU A 277 7.10 -1.43 -11.17
CA GLU A 277 8.55 -1.37 -10.97
C GLU A 277 9.05 -2.28 -9.85
N THR A 278 8.26 -2.44 -8.79
CA THR A 278 8.62 -3.27 -7.63
C THR A 278 7.39 -3.96 -7.07
N CYS A 279 7.53 -5.25 -6.77
CA CYS A 279 6.50 -6.05 -6.11
C CYS A 279 7.18 -6.97 -5.09
N ALA A 280 7.48 -6.43 -3.91
CA ALA A 280 8.08 -7.15 -2.80
C ALA A 280 6.98 -7.47 -1.79
N VAL A 281 6.20 -8.50 -2.07
CA VAL A 281 4.99 -8.86 -1.32
C VAL A 281 4.94 -10.34 -0.99
N SER A 282 4.17 -10.70 0.04
CA SER A 282 3.90 -12.10 0.41
C SER A 282 5.21 -12.92 0.50
N SER A 283 5.39 -14.03 -0.24
CA SER A 283 6.65 -14.81 -0.15
C SER A 283 7.88 -14.04 -0.65
N ALA A 284 7.72 -13.08 -1.57
CA ALA A 284 8.82 -12.24 -2.03
C ALA A 284 9.29 -11.23 -0.97
N ASN A 285 8.49 -11.02 0.09
CA ASN A 285 8.83 -10.19 1.25
C ASN A 285 8.98 -11.02 2.53
N ASP A 286 9.07 -12.35 2.45
CA ASP A 286 9.23 -13.21 3.62
C ASP A 286 10.71 -13.51 3.88
N ASP A 287 11.13 -13.51 5.15
CA ASP A 287 12.52 -13.82 5.54
C ASP A 287 12.83 -15.33 5.61
N GLY A 288 11.85 -16.16 5.28
CA GLY A 288 11.91 -17.62 5.40
C GLY A 288 11.58 -18.14 6.80
N ALA A 289 11.40 -17.25 7.78
CA ALA A 289 10.96 -17.56 9.14
C ALA A 289 9.51 -17.14 9.40
N GLY A 290 8.77 -16.73 8.36
CA GLY A 290 7.40 -16.26 8.49
C GLY A 290 7.33 -14.85 9.08
N SER A 291 8.26 -13.97 8.71
CA SER A 291 8.28 -12.56 9.08
C SER A 291 8.59 -11.67 7.86
N PRO A 292 8.00 -10.46 7.80
CA PRO A 292 8.28 -9.54 6.70
C PRO A 292 9.73 -9.03 6.73
N LEU A 293 10.40 -9.09 5.59
CA LEU A 293 11.71 -8.48 5.30
C LEU A 293 11.60 -6.96 5.32
N ALA A 294 10.61 -6.41 4.62
CA ALA A 294 10.31 -5.00 4.56
C ALA A 294 8.99 -4.68 5.29
N ARG A 295 9.09 -3.81 6.30
CA ARG A 295 7.93 -3.29 7.06
C ARG A 295 7.59 -1.85 6.71
N GLY A 296 8.53 -1.13 6.11
CA GLY A 296 8.32 0.24 5.71
C GLY A 296 9.08 0.57 4.45
N ILE A 297 8.54 1.55 3.73
CA ILE A 297 9.08 2.05 2.48
C ILE A 297 9.02 3.58 2.49
N GLY A 298 10.12 4.19 2.09
CA GLY A 298 10.21 5.59 1.75
C GLY A 298 10.29 5.75 0.24
N MET A 299 9.74 6.85 -0.27
CA MET A 299 9.85 7.25 -1.67
C MET A 299 10.37 8.69 -1.75
N ASP A 300 11.43 8.89 -2.51
CA ASP A 300 11.88 10.21 -2.93
C ASP A 300 10.84 10.81 -3.87
N VAL A 301 10.28 11.95 -3.48
CA VAL A 301 9.15 12.56 -4.20
C VAL A 301 9.56 13.07 -5.58
N SER A 302 10.81 13.46 -5.76
CA SER A 302 11.32 14.03 -7.02
C SER A 302 11.76 12.95 -8.01
N ALA A 303 12.40 11.90 -7.52
CA ALA A 303 12.98 10.86 -8.34
C ALA A 303 12.06 9.65 -8.52
N GLY A 304 11.09 9.45 -7.63
CA GLY A 304 10.28 8.23 -7.56
C GLY A 304 11.06 7.01 -7.09
N SER A 305 12.31 7.17 -6.65
CA SER A 305 13.12 6.07 -6.13
C SER A 305 12.63 5.68 -4.74
N ILE A 306 12.61 4.36 -4.48
CA ILE A 306 12.16 3.80 -3.21
C ILE A 306 13.33 3.24 -2.39
N PHE A 307 13.16 3.21 -1.08
CA PHE A 307 14.11 2.63 -0.12
C PHE A 307 13.37 2.01 1.05
N LEU A 308 13.96 1.01 1.71
CA LEU A 308 13.40 0.45 2.93
C LEU A 308 13.48 1.49 4.04
N ALA A 309 12.40 1.66 4.80
CA ALA A 309 12.31 2.72 5.79
C ALA A 309 11.76 2.20 7.12
N GLU A 310 12.26 2.80 8.19
CA GLU A 310 11.64 2.77 9.52
C GLU A 310 11.41 4.21 9.95
N VAL A 311 10.28 4.53 10.56
CA VAL A 311 10.00 5.89 11.03
C VAL A 311 10.42 6.03 12.49
N GLU A 312 11.25 7.02 12.78
CA GLU A 312 11.63 7.34 14.16
C GLU A 312 10.39 7.70 14.97
N GLU A 313 10.25 7.03 16.09
CA GLU A 313 9.18 7.30 17.03
C GLU A 313 9.59 8.43 17.96
N ASP A 314 8.67 9.33 18.28
CA ASP A 314 8.93 10.38 19.25
C ASP A 314 9.42 9.75 20.56
N ALA A 315 10.65 10.12 20.97
CA ALA A 315 11.23 9.64 22.21
C ALA A 315 10.30 9.97 23.37
N VAL A 316 9.69 8.94 23.95
CA VAL A 316 8.98 9.08 25.21
C VAL A 316 10.04 9.58 26.21
N PRO A 317 9.81 10.68 26.94
CA PRO A 317 10.76 11.13 27.95
C PRO A 317 11.01 9.96 28.90
N SER A 318 12.23 9.42 28.83
CA SER A 318 12.67 8.30 29.61
C SER A 318 12.75 8.74 31.06
N THR A 319 11.65 8.63 31.79
CA THR A 319 11.72 8.49 33.24
C THR A 319 12.45 7.17 33.50
N GLY A 320 13.73 7.31 33.85
CA GLY A 320 14.74 6.27 33.77
C GLY A 320 14.39 4.99 34.53
N CYS A 321 14.76 3.87 33.90
CA CYS A 321 14.74 2.49 34.40
C CYS A 321 13.38 1.98 34.91
N ILE A 322 13.07 0.72 34.65
CA ILE A 322 12.49 -0.27 35.58
C ILE A 322 11.99 -1.45 34.76
N ASN A 323 12.60 -2.61 34.98
CA ASN A 323 11.99 -3.90 34.69
C ASN A 323 10.70 -4.03 35.50
N SER A 324 9.64 -4.55 34.87
CA SER A 324 8.34 -4.95 35.45
C SER A 324 7.27 -3.86 35.69
N THR A 325 6.12 -4.04 35.03
CA THR A 325 4.81 -3.40 35.29
C THR A 325 4.78 -1.87 35.24
N ILE A 326 4.82 -1.30 34.02
CA ILE A 326 4.37 0.08 33.78
C ILE A 326 2.88 0.16 34.12
N SER A 327 2.53 1.00 35.09
CA SER A 327 1.17 1.22 35.54
C SER A 327 0.35 1.87 34.42
N SER A 328 -0.90 1.42 34.23
CA SER A 328 -1.88 2.00 33.29
C SER A 328 -2.03 3.53 33.39
N ARG A 329 -1.61 4.13 34.53
CA ARG A 329 -1.64 5.58 34.75
C ARG A 329 -0.64 6.38 33.91
N ASP A 330 0.50 5.83 33.49
CA ASP A 330 1.52 6.59 32.76
C ASP A 330 1.12 6.87 31.30
N TYR A 331 0.21 6.06 30.75
CA TYR A 331 -0.36 6.25 29.40
C TYR A 331 -1.39 7.38 29.32
N LEU A 332 -1.87 7.93 30.43
CA LEU A 332 -2.97 8.91 30.46
C LEU A 332 -2.54 10.35 30.12
N ASN A 333 -1.24 10.60 29.88
CA ASN A 333 -0.73 11.93 29.55
C ASN A 333 -0.70 12.24 28.04
N VAL A 334 -1.54 11.61 27.22
CA VAL A 334 -1.74 12.01 25.81
C VAL A 334 -2.52 13.33 25.79
N LYS A 335 -1.82 14.46 25.95
CA LYS A 335 -2.41 15.79 25.77
C LYS A 335 -2.51 16.07 24.28
N LEU A 336 -3.73 16.05 23.75
CA LEU A 336 -4.04 16.72 22.49
C LEU A 336 -3.51 18.16 22.54
N LEU A 337 -2.87 18.62 21.47
CA LEU A 337 -2.36 19.98 21.42
C LEU A 337 -3.52 20.95 21.68
N PRO A 338 -3.42 21.84 22.69
CA PRO A 338 -4.43 22.86 22.93
C PRO A 338 -4.64 23.69 21.65
N SER A 339 -5.83 24.25 21.46
CA SER A 339 -6.21 25.01 20.24
C SER A 339 -5.44 26.32 20.00
N ALA A 340 -4.34 26.56 20.73
CA ALA A 340 -3.44 27.68 20.50
C ALA A 340 -2.35 27.28 19.50
N GLN A 341 -1.84 28.25 18.73
CA GLN A 341 -0.79 28.16 17.70
C GLN A 341 0.56 27.66 18.26
N LYS A 342 0.58 26.48 18.89
CA LYS A 342 1.79 25.86 19.39
C LYS A 342 2.41 25.06 18.24
N VAL A 343 3.58 25.50 17.81
CA VAL A 343 4.42 24.73 16.88
C VAL A 343 4.79 23.43 17.58
N SER A 344 4.50 22.29 16.96
CA SER A 344 4.92 20.98 17.47
C SER A 344 6.44 20.86 17.42
N ALA A 345 7.01 20.01 18.28
CA ALA A 345 8.39 19.60 18.05
C ALA A 345 8.53 18.96 16.64
N PRO A 346 9.71 19.08 15.99
CA PRO A 346 9.97 18.35 14.76
C PRO A 346 9.80 16.84 14.97
N THR A 347 9.00 16.19 14.12
CA THR A 347 8.76 14.74 14.19
C THR A 347 8.58 14.17 12.78
N ALA A 348 9.10 12.96 12.54
CA ALA A 348 8.88 12.24 11.29
C ALA A 348 7.46 11.66 11.21
N GLU A 349 6.81 11.36 12.34
CA GLU A 349 5.46 10.79 12.37
C GLU A 349 4.39 11.77 11.85
N GLY A 350 4.73 13.07 11.86
CA GLY A 350 3.83 14.16 11.47
C GLY A 350 2.86 14.54 12.60
N PRO A 351 1.94 15.49 12.32
CA PRO A 351 1.04 15.99 13.34
C PRO A 351 -0.02 14.94 13.70
N GLU A 352 -0.36 14.89 15.00
CA GLU A 352 -1.49 14.12 15.53
C GLU A 352 -1.46 12.62 15.14
N ALA A 353 -0.27 12.01 15.09
CA ALA A 353 -0.09 10.61 14.67
C ALA A 353 -0.98 9.64 15.49
N THR A 354 -1.07 9.81 16.81
CA THR A 354 -1.95 9.00 17.67
C THR A 354 -3.44 9.20 17.36
N LEU A 355 -3.87 10.43 17.04
CA LEU A 355 -5.27 10.69 16.67
C LEU A 355 -5.60 10.06 15.31
N ARG A 356 -4.65 10.13 14.37
CA ARG A 356 -4.77 9.52 13.04
C ARG A 356 -4.83 7.99 13.14
N SER A 357 -3.93 7.36 13.91
CA SER A 357 -3.95 5.91 14.15
C SER A 357 -5.20 5.44 14.89
N MET A 358 -5.73 6.27 15.80
CA MET A 358 -6.99 5.98 16.51
C MET A 358 -8.19 5.81 15.57
N ARG A 359 -8.13 6.33 14.35
CA ARG A 359 -9.21 6.21 13.37
C ARG A 359 -9.54 4.76 13.02
N LEU A 360 -8.54 3.87 12.95
CA LEU A 360 -8.73 2.44 12.68
C LEU A 360 -9.55 1.76 13.79
N TRP A 361 -9.32 2.17 15.04
CA TRP A 361 -10.08 1.67 16.18
C TRP A 361 -11.50 2.24 16.19
N ALA A 362 -11.64 3.52 15.88
CA ALA A 362 -12.93 4.18 15.82
C ALA A 362 -13.85 3.52 14.78
N SER A 363 -13.34 3.17 13.59
CA SER A 363 -14.12 2.47 12.57
C SER A 363 -14.48 1.05 13.00
N ALA A 364 -13.59 0.34 13.70
CA ALA A 364 -13.86 -1.00 14.22
C ALA A 364 -14.94 -1.02 15.32
N PHE A 365 -14.98 -0.02 16.21
CA PHE A 365 -15.92 0.02 17.33
C PHE A 365 -17.25 0.71 17.03
N HIS A 366 -17.26 1.69 16.14
CA HIS A 366 -18.43 2.53 15.92
C HIS A 366 -19.08 2.34 14.56
N VAL A 367 -18.95 1.15 13.96
CA VAL A 367 -19.46 0.75 12.63
C VAL A 367 -20.66 1.59 12.19
N GLU A 368 -20.38 2.65 11.42
CA GLU A 368 -21.41 3.37 10.67
C GLU A 368 -21.68 2.50 9.44
N SER A 369 -22.84 1.84 9.41
CA SER A 369 -23.46 1.11 8.28
C SER A 369 -22.51 0.73 7.13
N ALA A 370 -22.10 -0.54 7.02
CA ALA A 370 -21.42 -1.23 5.89
C ALA A 370 -21.01 -0.40 4.65
N SER A 371 -20.31 0.71 4.84
CA SER A 371 -19.85 1.56 3.75
C SER A 371 -18.60 0.91 3.17
N ALA A 372 -18.41 1.06 1.85
CA ALA A 372 -17.17 0.64 1.21
C ALA A 372 -15.96 1.17 1.98
N LYS A 373 -14.91 0.36 2.12
CA LYS A 373 -13.66 0.79 2.76
C LYS A 373 -13.10 2.00 2.01
N GLN A 374 -12.64 2.99 2.76
CA GLN A 374 -12.14 4.23 2.21
C GLN A 374 -10.79 4.59 2.84
N LEU A 375 -9.81 4.92 1.99
CA LEU A 375 -8.56 5.51 2.43
C LEU A 375 -8.77 6.99 2.75
N HIS A 376 -8.19 7.45 3.85
CA HIS A 376 -8.29 8.85 4.24
C HIS A 376 -7.23 9.68 3.56
N VAL A 377 -7.66 10.57 2.66
CA VAL A 377 -6.76 11.53 2.01
C VAL A 377 -6.29 12.55 3.04
N ILE A 378 -4.99 12.51 3.38
CA ILE A 378 -4.38 13.42 4.37
C ILE A 378 -3.62 14.58 3.73
N HIS A 379 -3.27 14.47 2.46
CA HIS A 379 -2.55 15.52 1.72
C HIS A 379 -2.92 15.46 0.23
N ARG A 380 -3.01 16.62 -0.40
CA ARG A 380 -3.30 16.76 -1.84
C ARG A 380 -2.21 17.60 -2.52
N SER A 381 -2.04 17.37 -3.81
CA SER A 381 -1.03 18.06 -4.63
C SER A 381 -1.28 19.55 -4.80
N ASP A 382 -2.49 20.04 -4.50
CA ASP A 382 -2.92 21.44 -4.59
C ASP A 382 -2.90 22.17 -3.23
N SER A 383 -2.38 21.53 -2.18
CA SER A 383 -2.45 22.04 -0.81
C SER A 383 -1.14 21.90 -0.05
N ASP A 384 -0.65 23.00 0.53
CA ASP A 384 0.48 23.00 1.48
C ASP A 384 0.12 22.50 2.89
N CYS A 385 -1.06 21.88 3.05
CA CYS A 385 -1.59 21.50 4.35
C CYS A 385 -1.82 19.99 4.44
N LEU A 386 -1.52 19.44 5.62
CA LEU A 386 -1.97 18.11 6.02
C LEU A 386 -3.32 18.23 6.74
N TRP A 387 -4.24 17.33 6.40
CA TRP A 387 -5.62 17.34 6.88
C TRP A 387 -5.90 16.10 7.72
N VAL A 388 -6.48 16.31 8.90
CA VAL A 388 -7.14 15.25 9.66
C VAL A 388 -8.64 15.48 9.54
N THR A 389 -9.27 14.72 8.64
CA THR A 389 -10.72 14.78 8.41
C THR A 389 -11.48 14.33 9.66
N PRO A 390 -12.65 14.94 9.96
CA PRO A 390 -13.44 14.52 11.11
C PRO A 390 -13.94 13.09 10.96
N PHE A 391 -13.84 12.32 12.02
CA PHE A 391 -14.45 10.99 12.15
C PHE A 391 -15.10 10.86 13.52
N PHE A 392 -16.07 9.96 13.62
CA PHE A 392 -16.77 9.72 14.88
C PHE A 392 -15.96 8.78 15.78
N PHE A 393 -15.82 9.17 17.04
CA PHE A 393 -15.27 8.34 18.11
C PHE A 393 -15.71 8.89 19.47
N GLY A 394 -15.64 8.03 20.48
CA GLY A 394 -15.78 8.37 21.88
C GLY A 394 -15.47 7.16 22.77
N CYS A 395 -15.75 7.29 24.06
CA CYS A 395 -15.57 6.17 24.99
C CYS A 395 -16.39 4.95 24.55
N HIS A 396 -15.75 3.78 24.51
CA HIS A 396 -16.36 2.53 24.08
C HIS A 396 -16.06 1.40 25.07
N PRO A 397 -17.06 0.62 25.53
CA PRO A 397 -16.84 -0.45 26.51
C PRO A 397 -15.80 -1.49 26.08
N ALA A 398 -15.80 -1.91 24.80
CA ALA A 398 -14.82 -2.88 24.31
C ALA A 398 -13.40 -2.31 24.34
N ALA A 399 -13.23 -1.03 24.03
CA ALA A 399 -11.92 -0.38 24.11
C ALA A 399 -11.42 -0.25 25.54
N ALA A 400 -12.32 0.05 26.48
CA ALA A 400 -12.01 0.06 27.90
C ALA A 400 -11.62 -1.34 28.40
N GLY A 401 -12.29 -2.38 27.91
CA GLY A 401 -11.93 -3.78 28.18
C GLY A 401 -10.54 -4.15 27.66
N LEU A 402 -10.21 -3.80 26.41
CA LEU A 402 -8.88 -4.04 25.82
C LEU A 402 -7.76 -3.34 26.60
N LEU A 403 -8.01 -2.15 27.15
CA LEU A 403 -7.02 -1.46 27.99
C LEU A 403 -6.69 -2.22 29.29
N GLN A 404 -7.57 -3.11 29.76
CA GLN A 404 -7.32 -3.96 30.94
C GLN A 404 -6.57 -5.25 30.60
N ALA A 405 -6.55 -5.66 29.33
CA ALA A 405 -5.83 -6.86 28.89
C ALA A 405 -4.33 -6.73 29.13
N GLY A 406 -3.64 -7.83 29.44
CA GLY A 406 -2.18 -7.87 29.50
C GLY A 406 -1.55 -7.75 28.11
N ASP A 407 -0.28 -7.35 28.00
CA ASP A 407 0.35 -7.08 26.69
C ASP A 407 0.30 -8.27 25.72
N LYS A 408 0.51 -9.50 26.23
CA LYS A 408 0.42 -10.74 25.45
C LYS A 408 -0.99 -11.03 24.95
N GLU A 409 -2.01 -10.70 25.73
CA GLU A 409 -3.40 -10.90 25.33
C GLU A 409 -3.82 -9.81 24.34
N LEU A 410 -3.44 -8.57 24.64
CA LEU A 410 -3.76 -7.41 23.81
C LEU A 410 -3.23 -7.59 22.39
N ILE A 411 -1.96 -7.99 22.22
CA ILE A 411 -1.39 -8.22 20.89
C ILE A 411 -2.12 -9.36 20.14
N GLN A 412 -2.51 -10.44 20.82
CA GLN A 412 -3.23 -11.56 20.20
C GLN A 412 -4.63 -11.17 19.72
N ILE A 413 -5.29 -10.23 20.40
CA ILE A 413 -6.63 -9.76 20.04
C ILE A 413 -6.58 -8.67 18.96
N THR A 414 -5.52 -7.86 18.94
CA THR A 414 -5.48 -6.60 18.17
C THR A 414 -4.58 -6.63 16.93
N SER A 415 -3.73 -7.65 16.77
CA SER A 415 -2.87 -7.81 15.60
C SER A 415 -3.37 -8.95 14.69
N THR A 416 -3.21 -8.78 13.38
CA THR A 416 -3.39 -9.83 12.37
C THR A 416 -2.21 -10.80 12.33
N SER A 417 -1.05 -10.43 12.91
CA SER A 417 0.17 -11.22 12.92
C SER A 417 0.96 -11.06 14.23
N PRO A 418 0.40 -11.50 15.39
CA PRO A 418 0.94 -11.18 16.72
C PRO A 418 2.40 -11.59 16.96
N ALA A 419 2.88 -12.62 16.25
CA ALA A 419 4.24 -13.13 16.41
C ALA A 419 5.31 -12.22 15.81
N VAL A 420 4.92 -11.34 14.88
CA VAL A 420 5.85 -10.53 14.11
C VAL A 420 5.59 -9.05 14.25
N GLU A 421 4.78 -8.58 15.19
CA GLU A 421 4.67 -7.13 15.41
C GLU A 421 5.96 -6.53 15.99
N LYS A 422 6.18 -5.24 15.76
CA LYS A 422 7.30 -4.53 16.38
C LYS A 422 7.13 -4.43 17.91
N PRO A 423 8.23 -4.29 18.70
CA PRO A 423 8.16 -4.26 20.17
C PRO A 423 7.28 -3.17 20.78
N ASN A 424 7.05 -2.09 20.04
CA ASN A 424 6.25 -0.92 20.40
C ASN A 424 4.75 -1.04 20.01
N PHE A 425 4.33 -2.10 19.32
CA PHE A 425 2.95 -2.25 18.82
C PHE A 425 1.92 -2.08 19.94
N VAL A 426 2.07 -2.83 21.04
CA VAL A 426 1.15 -2.77 22.19
C VAL A 426 1.07 -1.37 22.79
N ARG A 427 2.21 -0.65 22.85
CA ARG A 427 2.27 0.74 23.31
C ARG A 427 1.43 1.66 22.43
N LYS A 428 1.55 1.56 21.09
CA LYS A 428 0.77 2.35 20.12
C LYS A 428 -0.74 2.05 20.20
N VAL A 429 -1.10 0.77 20.36
CA VAL A 429 -2.50 0.35 20.57
C VAL A 429 -3.06 0.98 21.84
N ARG A 430 -2.35 0.87 22.98
CA ARG A 430 -2.79 1.48 24.24
C ARG A 430 -2.96 2.99 24.13
N GLN A 431 -2.01 3.69 23.53
CA GLN A 431 -2.10 5.14 23.32
C GLN A 431 -3.36 5.52 22.53
N SER A 432 -3.64 4.80 21.44
CA SER A 432 -4.81 5.04 20.60
C SER A 432 -6.12 4.78 21.37
N LEU A 433 -6.22 3.65 22.09
CA LEU A 433 -7.40 3.30 22.89
C LEU A 433 -7.60 4.24 24.09
N SER A 434 -6.52 4.68 24.74
CA SER A 434 -6.56 5.65 25.83
C SER A 434 -7.04 7.02 25.35
N LEU A 435 -6.58 7.49 24.19
CA LEU A 435 -7.05 8.73 23.58
C LEU A 435 -8.55 8.65 23.27
N MET A 436 -8.99 7.54 22.70
CA MET A 436 -10.40 7.32 22.35
C MET A 436 -11.32 7.34 23.57
N ASN A 437 -10.88 6.75 24.70
CA ASN A 437 -11.66 6.70 25.94
C ASN A 437 -11.60 7.98 26.79
N SER A 438 -10.54 8.79 26.65
CA SER A 438 -10.36 10.03 27.40
C SER A 438 -10.93 11.27 26.69
N SER A 439 -11.25 11.16 25.40
CA SER A 439 -11.74 12.26 24.57
C SER A 439 -12.97 11.87 23.75
N SER A 440 -13.42 12.75 22.87
CA SER A 440 -14.47 12.45 21.91
C SER A 440 -14.33 13.28 20.64
N SER A 441 -14.86 12.77 19.54
CA SER A 441 -14.91 13.49 18.25
C SER A 441 -15.51 14.89 18.37
N MET A 442 -16.47 15.10 19.28
CA MET A 442 -17.08 16.41 19.54
C MET A 442 -16.13 17.42 20.18
N ARG A 443 -15.18 16.95 20.99
CA ARG A 443 -14.17 17.79 21.62
C ARG A 443 -13.00 18.10 20.69
N VAL A 444 -12.62 17.13 19.86
CA VAL A 444 -11.46 17.25 18.96
C VAL A 444 -11.78 18.04 17.70
N PHE A 445 -12.92 17.76 17.07
CA PHE A 445 -13.36 18.42 15.84
C PHE A 445 -14.41 19.47 16.16
N THR A 446 -14.01 20.74 16.12
CA THR A 446 -14.90 21.88 16.39
C THR A 446 -15.98 22.00 15.33
N LYS A 447 -17.21 22.33 15.75
CA LYS A 447 -18.31 22.64 14.84
C LYS A 447 -18.25 24.12 14.43
N VAL A 448 -18.28 24.36 13.13
CA VAL A 448 -18.48 25.69 12.54
C VAL A 448 -19.70 25.61 11.65
N ARG A 449 -20.72 26.44 11.93
CA ARG A 449 -22.01 26.46 11.20
C ARG A 449 -22.67 25.07 11.09
N GLY A 450 -22.61 24.29 12.17
CA GLY A 450 -23.23 22.96 12.24
C GLY A 450 -22.38 21.80 11.68
N ALA A 451 -21.35 22.07 10.89
CA ALA A 451 -20.44 21.07 10.34
C ALA A 451 -19.15 20.94 11.17
N ARG A 452 -18.72 19.71 11.45
CA ARG A 452 -17.40 19.44 12.04
C ARG A 452 -16.32 19.83 11.03
N GLN A 453 -15.33 20.59 11.48
CA GLN A 453 -14.25 21.05 10.60
C GLN A 453 -13.04 20.11 10.67
N PRO A 454 -12.37 19.84 9.53
CA PRO A 454 -11.10 19.13 9.52
C PRO A 454 -10.03 19.93 10.26
N MET A 455 -9.10 19.22 10.92
CA MET A 455 -7.90 19.87 11.44
C MET A 455 -6.91 20.06 10.30
N LYS A 456 -6.42 21.28 10.12
CA LYS A 456 -5.44 21.61 9.08
C LYS A 456 -4.11 21.91 9.73
N PHE A 457 -3.04 21.38 9.17
CA PHE A 457 -1.67 21.58 9.65
C PHE A 457 -0.82 22.12 8.52
N ARG A 458 -0.13 23.22 8.77
CA ARG A 458 0.89 23.75 7.86
C ARG A 458 2.26 23.42 8.40
N ARG A 459 3.15 22.97 7.52
CA ARG A 459 4.54 22.71 7.86
C ARG A 459 5.26 24.03 8.18
N VAL A 460 6.10 24.03 9.20
CA VAL A 460 7.01 25.12 9.56
C VAL A 460 8.41 24.53 9.68
N GLY A 461 9.35 25.02 8.88
CA GLY A 461 10.67 24.38 8.75
C GLY A 461 10.57 23.00 8.10
N THR A 462 11.41 22.06 8.54
CA THR A 462 11.54 20.75 7.90
C THR A 462 10.41 19.80 8.29
N ASN A 463 10.17 19.58 9.58
CA ASN A 463 9.21 18.58 10.09
C ASN A 463 8.45 19.05 11.33
N SER A 464 8.39 20.36 11.58
CA SER A 464 7.48 20.92 12.58
C SER A 464 6.17 21.32 11.93
N TRP A 465 5.08 21.24 12.68
CA TRP A 465 3.74 21.52 12.18
C TRP A 465 3.03 22.53 13.07
N VAL A 466 2.29 23.44 12.46
CA VAL A 466 1.40 24.37 13.16
C VAL A 466 -0.04 24.07 12.76
N ARG A 467 -0.91 23.91 13.76
CA ARG A 467 -2.35 23.77 13.54
C ARG A 467 -2.92 25.12 13.09
N LEU A 468 -3.61 25.14 11.97
CA LEU A 468 -4.38 26.29 11.49
C LEU A 468 -5.78 26.26 12.13
N GLN A 469 -6.32 27.46 12.41
CA GLN A 469 -7.65 27.63 12.99
C GLN A 469 -8.77 27.45 11.97
#